data_AF-G3IDD5-F1
#
_entry.id   AF-G3IDD5-F1
#
_cell.length_a   1.000
_cell.length_b   1.000
_cell.length_c   1.000
_cell.angle_alpha   90.00
_cell.angle_beta   90.00
_cell.angle_gamma   90.00
#
_symmetry.space_group_name_H-M   'P 1'
#
loop_
_entity.id
_entity.type
_entity.pdbx_description
1 polymer ?
#
loop_
_entity_poly.entity_id
_entity_poly.type
_entity_poly.pdbx_seq_one_letter_code
_entity_poly.pdbx_strand_id
1 'polypeptide(L)'
;MVRHQPLQYYEPQLCLSCLTGIYGCRWKRYQRSHDDTTPWERLWFLLLVCTFSLTLTWLYFWWEVHNDYDEFNWYLYNRMGYWSDWSVPILVTTAAAFTYIAGLLVLALCHIAVGQQMNLYWMHKMVLVVILAFTVVAMSAVAQLWEDEWEVLLISLQGTAPFLHIGALVAITALSWIVAGQFARAERSCEYSLKRAHPS
;
A
#
# COMPACT_ATOMS: atom_id res chain seq x y z
N MET A 1 4.50 34.52 31.18
CA MET A 1 5.32 34.82 29.97
C MET A 1 4.76 34.03 28.81
N VAL A 2 4.11 34.69 27.85
CA VAL A 2 3.68 34.06 26.60
C VAL A 2 4.92 33.94 25.73
N ARG A 3 5.41 32.71 25.49
CA ARG A 3 6.46 32.47 24.50
C ARG A 3 5.86 32.74 23.13
N HIS A 4 6.20 33.88 22.53
CA HIS A 4 6.03 34.05 21.10
C HIS A 4 6.98 33.07 20.41
N GLN A 5 6.40 32.03 19.83
CA GLN A 5 7.11 31.07 19.00
C GLN A 5 7.65 31.85 17.79
N PRO A 6 8.96 31.80 17.49
CA PRO A 6 9.50 32.50 16.34
C PRO A 6 8.75 32.02 15.10
N LEU A 7 8.28 32.96 14.28
CA LEU A 7 7.69 32.65 12.97
C LEU A 7 8.77 31.96 12.14
N GLN A 8 8.76 30.63 12.15
CA GLN A 8 9.54 29.83 11.22
C GLN A 8 9.05 30.21 9.83
N TYR A 9 9.92 30.85 9.05
CA TYR A 9 9.69 31.14 7.65
C TYR A 9 9.67 29.79 6.92
N TYR A 10 8.46 29.24 6.77
CA TYR A 10 8.24 27.93 6.17
C TYR A 10 7.83 28.17 4.72
N GLU A 11 8.64 27.71 3.78
CA GLU A 11 8.23 27.63 2.38
C GLU A 11 6.92 26.84 2.30
N PRO A 12 5.87 27.32 1.60
CA PRO A 12 4.62 26.59 1.47
C PRO A 12 4.86 25.33 0.63
N GLN A 13 5.23 24.23 1.31
CA GLN A 13 5.35 22.93 0.69
C GLN A 13 3.95 22.34 0.46
N LEU A 14 3.22 22.90 -0.50
CA LEU A 14 1.87 22.48 -0.90
C LEU A 14 1.78 20.97 -1.12
N CYS A 15 2.81 20.38 -1.74
CA CYS A 15 2.93 18.93 -1.94
C CYS A 15 2.94 18.15 -0.60
N LEU A 16 3.70 18.60 0.40
CA LEU A 16 3.73 17.97 1.72
C LEU A 16 2.39 18.09 2.45
N SER A 17 1.71 19.23 2.32
CA SER A 17 0.37 19.43 2.88
C SER A 17 -0.69 18.56 2.21
N CYS A 18 -0.62 18.38 0.89
CA CYS A 18 -1.48 17.44 0.19
C CYS A 18 -1.19 15.98 0.60
N LEU A 19 0.09 15.60 0.71
CA LEU A 19 0.50 14.23 1.06
C LEU A 19 0.06 13.85 2.49
N THR A 20 0.21 14.76 3.44
CA THR A 20 -0.26 14.60 4.83
C THR A 20 -1.78 14.68 4.95
N GLY A 21 -2.41 15.55 4.15
CA GLY A 21 -3.86 15.70 4.09
C GLY A 21 -4.57 14.46 3.55
N ILE A 22 -4.05 13.85 2.48
CA ILE A 22 -4.66 12.67 1.86
C ILE A 22 -4.43 11.42 2.72
N TYR A 23 -3.24 11.23 3.30
CA TYR A 23 -2.91 10.02 4.08
C TYR A 23 -3.46 10.05 5.52
N GLY A 24 -3.47 11.22 6.16
CA GLY A 24 -3.81 11.40 7.58
C GLY A 24 -5.07 12.25 7.84
N CYS A 25 -5.73 12.79 6.81
CA CYS A 25 -6.87 13.72 6.91
C CYS A 25 -6.60 14.97 7.78
N ARG A 26 -5.34 15.36 7.96
CA ARG A 26 -4.94 16.52 8.78
C ARG A 26 -4.56 17.71 7.90
N TRP A 27 -5.50 18.63 7.70
CA TRP A 27 -5.28 19.86 6.90
C TRP A 27 -4.81 21.08 7.72
N LYS A 28 -4.69 20.96 9.06
CA LYS A 28 -4.22 22.05 9.94
C LYS A 28 -2.71 22.29 9.82
N ARG A 29 -2.28 23.56 9.93
CA ARG A 29 -0.88 24.04 9.86
C ARG A 29 0.08 23.05 10.54
N TYR A 30 0.93 22.44 9.72
CA TYR A 30 1.79 21.33 10.09
C TYR A 30 2.97 21.85 10.93
N GLN A 31 2.98 21.49 12.21
CA GLN A 31 4.20 21.51 13.01
C GLN A 31 4.84 20.13 12.88
N ARG A 32 6.06 20.07 12.30
CA ARG A 32 6.82 18.83 12.09
C ARG A 32 7.16 18.22 13.45
N SER A 33 6.28 17.36 13.98
CA SER A 33 6.66 16.55 15.14
C SER A 33 7.54 15.43 14.62
N HIS A 34 8.75 15.37 15.16
CA HIS A 34 9.73 14.31 14.94
C HIS A 34 9.45 13.19 15.95
N ASP A 35 8.18 12.83 16.10
CA ASP A 35 7.78 11.78 17.03
C ASP A 35 8.04 10.42 16.37
N ASP A 36 8.62 9.50 17.14
CA ASP A 36 8.95 8.17 16.66
C ASP A 36 7.70 7.40 16.20
N THR A 37 7.82 6.67 15.09
CA THR A 37 6.77 5.75 14.63
C THR A 37 6.49 4.72 15.71
N THR A 38 5.24 4.63 16.15
CA THR A 38 4.84 3.65 17.16
C THR A 38 4.92 2.23 16.59
N PRO A 39 5.16 1.18 17.42
CA PRO A 39 5.13 -0.21 16.96
C PRO A 39 3.78 -0.57 16.33
N TRP A 40 2.69 0.05 16.80
CA TRP A 40 1.36 -0.10 16.23
C TRP A 40 1.24 0.46 14.80
N GLU A 41 1.84 1.61 14.51
CA GLU A 41 1.86 2.16 13.14
C GLU A 41 2.69 1.27 12.19
N ARG A 42 3.76 0.65 12.69
CA ARG A 42 4.54 -0.33 11.92
C ARG A 42 3.72 -1.58 11.59
N LEU A 43 2.91 -2.08 12.54
CA LEU A 43 1.99 -3.18 12.29
C LEU A 43 0.98 -2.85 11.19
N TRP A 44 0.39 -1.64 11.21
CA TRP A 44 -0.53 -1.20 10.17
C TRP A 44 0.14 -1.08 8.79
N PHE A 45 1.39 -0.65 8.74
CA PHE A 45 2.16 -0.64 7.51
C PHE A 45 2.45 -2.04 6.99
N LEU A 46 2.82 -2.98 7.87
CA LEU A 46 3.00 -4.39 7.48
C LEU A 46 1.69 -4.98 6.95
N LEU A 47 0.56 -4.72 7.61
CA LEU A 47 -0.76 -5.13 7.12
C LEU A 47 -1.06 -4.54 5.74
N LEU A 48 -0.76 -3.25 5.52
CA LEU A 48 -0.93 -2.62 4.21
C LEU A 48 -0.10 -3.30 3.11
N VAL A 49 1.16 -3.65 3.39
CA VAL A 49 2.02 -4.39 2.46
C VAL A 49 1.45 -5.79 2.19
N CYS A 50 1.00 -6.50 3.23
CA CYS A 50 0.37 -7.81 3.06
C CYS A 50 -0.91 -7.74 2.20
N THR A 51 -1.77 -6.74 2.46
CA THR A 51 -2.98 -6.53 1.66
C THR A 51 -2.65 -6.14 0.22
N PHE A 52 -1.62 -5.33 0.00
CA PHE A 52 -1.14 -5.01 -1.35
C PHE A 52 -0.71 -6.27 -2.10
N SER A 53 0.11 -7.13 -1.48
CA SER A 53 0.54 -8.38 -2.10
C SER A 53 -0.65 -9.31 -2.40
N LEU A 54 -1.58 -9.48 -1.45
CA LEU A 54 -2.78 -10.32 -1.66
C LEU A 54 -3.67 -9.79 -2.79
N THR A 55 -3.94 -8.48 -2.81
CA THR A 55 -4.76 -7.87 -3.87
C THR A 55 -4.07 -7.87 -5.22
N LEU A 56 -2.74 -7.77 -5.26
CA LEU A 56 -1.95 -7.94 -6.50
C LEU A 56 -2.06 -9.37 -7.03
N THR A 57 -1.88 -10.38 -6.18
CA THR A 57 -2.07 -11.79 -6.56
C THR A 57 -3.49 -12.04 -7.05
N TRP A 58 -4.49 -11.47 -6.37
CA TRP A 58 -5.88 -11.61 -6.76
C TRP A 58 -6.19 -10.91 -8.09
N LEU A 59 -5.65 -9.72 -8.34
CA LEU A 59 -5.78 -9.05 -9.63
C LEU A 59 -5.09 -9.84 -10.74
N TYR A 60 -3.90 -10.40 -10.47
CA TYR A 60 -3.18 -11.27 -11.39
C TYR A 60 -3.99 -12.53 -11.73
N PHE A 61 -4.61 -13.18 -10.73
CA PHE A 61 -5.53 -14.30 -10.95
C PHE A 61 -6.58 -13.97 -12.00
N TRP A 62 -7.30 -12.86 -11.80
CA TRP A 62 -8.35 -12.44 -12.72
C TRP A 62 -7.83 -12.07 -14.11
N TRP A 63 -6.61 -11.54 -14.19
CA TRP A 63 -5.97 -11.27 -15.47
C TRP A 63 -5.66 -12.55 -16.24
N GLU A 64 -5.15 -13.58 -15.57
CA GLU A 64 -4.78 -14.85 -16.21
C GLU A 64 -6.00 -15.65 -16.67
N VAL A 65 -7.03 -15.76 -15.83
CA VAL A 65 -8.27 -16.50 -16.18
C VAL A 65 -9.20 -15.71 -17.11
N HIS A 66 -8.73 -14.59 -17.70
CA HIS A 66 -9.52 -13.75 -18.59
C HIS A 66 -10.11 -14.52 -19.77
N ASN A 67 -9.37 -15.49 -20.30
CA ASN A 67 -9.82 -16.34 -21.39
C ASN A 67 -10.96 -17.30 -20.99
N ASP A 68 -11.09 -17.60 -19.69
CA ASP A 68 -12.03 -18.60 -19.15
C ASP A 68 -13.20 -17.94 -18.39
N TYR A 69 -13.41 -16.64 -18.59
CA TYR A 69 -14.50 -15.88 -17.97
C TYR A 69 -15.88 -16.44 -18.31
N ASP A 70 -16.08 -16.95 -19.52
CA ASP A 70 -17.37 -17.51 -19.94
C ASP A 70 -17.70 -18.80 -19.16
N GLU A 71 -16.69 -19.64 -18.89
CA GLU A 71 -16.86 -20.84 -18.06
C GLU A 71 -17.22 -20.47 -16.62
N PHE A 72 -16.54 -19.47 -16.05
CA PHE A 72 -16.86 -18.94 -14.73
C PHE A 72 -18.29 -18.36 -14.66
N ASN A 73 -18.69 -17.60 -15.67
CA ASN A 73 -20.03 -17.03 -15.75
C ASN A 73 -21.10 -18.13 -15.88
N TRP A 74 -20.82 -19.19 -16.63
CA TRP A 74 -21.67 -20.37 -16.73
C TRP A 74 -21.83 -21.11 -15.41
N TYR A 75 -20.74 -21.26 -14.64
CA TYR A 75 -20.80 -21.83 -13.30
C TYR A 75 -21.73 -21.02 -12.38
N LEU A 76 -21.62 -19.69 -12.38
CA LEU A 76 -22.49 -18.82 -11.60
C LEU A 76 -23.93 -18.81 -12.10
N TYR A 77 -24.15 -18.91 -13.41
CA TYR A 77 -25.48 -19.08 -14.00
C TYR A 77 -26.19 -20.30 -13.42
N ASN A 78 -25.52 -21.45 -13.38
CA ASN A 78 -26.09 -22.69 -12.84
C ASN A 78 -26.46 -22.59 -11.35
N ARG A 79 -25.76 -21.72 -10.60
CA ARG A 79 -26.03 -21.49 -9.17
C ARG A 79 -27.10 -20.44 -8.90
N MET A 80 -27.11 -19.36 -9.68
CA MET A 80 -27.98 -18.19 -9.46
C MET A 80 -29.30 -18.28 -10.25
N GLY A 81 -29.35 -19.11 -11.30
CA GLY A 81 -30.52 -19.32 -12.15
C GLY A 81 -30.74 -18.21 -13.20
N TYR A 82 -29.81 -17.27 -13.35
CA TYR A 82 -29.88 -16.22 -14.37
C TYR A 82 -28.49 -15.84 -14.90
N TRP A 83 -28.44 -15.46 -16.18
CA TRP A 83 -27.18 -15.14 -16.86
C TRP A 83 -26.79 -13.70 -16.57
N SER A 84 -25.52 -13.50 -16.22
CA SER A 84 -24.92 -12.19 -16.04
C SER A 84 -23.40 -12.34 -16.17
N ASP A 85 -22.75 -11.30 -16.69
CA ASP A 85 -21.29 -11.28 -16.88
C ASP A 85 -20.59 -10.99 -15.55
N TRP A 86 -20.69 -11.91 -14.60
CA TRP A 86 -20.23 -11.75 -13.21
C TRP A 86 -18.72 -11.58 -13.05
N SER A 87 -17.92 -12.12 -13.97
CA SER A 87 -16.47 -11.91 -14.00
C SER A 87 -16.09 -10.43 -14.11
N VAL A 88 -16.82 -9.64 -14.91
CA VAL A 88 -16.54 -8.21 -15.13
C VAL A 88 -16.66 -7.36 -13.85
N PRO A 89 -17.78 -7.34 -13.10
CA PRO A 89 -17.86 -6.57 -11.86
C PRO A 89 -16.88 -7.09 -10.79
N ILE A 90 -16.55 -8.39 -10.76
CA ILE A 90 -15.52 -8.90 -9.84
C ILE A 90 -14.13 -8.36 -10.22
N LEU A 91 -13.78 -8.34 -11.51
CA LEU A 91 -12.53 -7.74 -11.98
C LEU A 91 -12.49 -6.23 -11.66
N VAL A 92 -13.57 -5.48 -11.95
CA VAL A 92 -13.64 -4.03 -11.70
C VAL A 92 -13.48 -3.73 -10.21
N THR A 93 -14.18 -4.47 -9.34
CA THR A 93 -14.07 -4.29 -7.89
C THR A 93 -12.68 -4.65 -7.37
N THR A 94 -12.08 -5.72 -7.90
CA THR A 94 -10.69 -6.12 -7.59
C THR A 94 -9.68 -5.06 -8.02
N ALA A 95 -9.80 -4.52 -9.24
CA ALA A 95 -8.94 -3.46 -9.75
C ALA A 95 -9.07 -2.16 -8.94
N ALA A 96 -10.30 -1.79 -8.55
CA ALA A 96 -10.55 -0.62 -7.70
C ALA A 96 -9.92 -0.79 -6.31
N ALA A 97 -10.09 -1.97 -5.68
CA ALA A 97 -9.48 -2.28 -4.40
C ALA A 97 -7.94 -2.25 -4.48
N PHE A 98 -7.35 -2.88 -5.49
CA PHE A 98 -5.91 -2.85 -5.73
C PHE A 98 -5.40 -1.41 -5.91
N THR A 99 -6.05 -0.61 -6.75
CA THR A 99 -5.66 0.79 -7.01
C THR A 99 -5.67 1.62 -5.73
N TYR A 100 -6.70 1.44 -4.89
CA TYR A 100 -6.78 2.12 -3.60
C TYR A 100 -5.63 1.73 -2.66
N ILE A 101 -5.36 0.42 -2.52
CA ILE A 101 -4.28 -0.10 -1.66
C ILE A 101 -2.90 0.32 -2.18
N ALA A 102 -2.68 0.25 -3.50
CA ALA A 102 -1.45 0.71 -4.14
C ALA A 102 -1.22 2.21 -3.91
N GLY A 103 -2.27 3.03 -4.05
CA GLY A 103 -2.20 4.47 -3.75
C GLY A 103 -1.82 4.74 -2.30
N LEU A 104 -2.42 4.02 -1.34
CA LEU A 104 -2.06 4.13 0.08
C LEU A 104 -0.62 3.71 0.35
N LEU A 105 -0.14 2.64 -0.30
CA LEU A 105 1.24 2.19 -0.15
C LEU A 105 2.24 3.20 -0.71
N VAL A 106 1.97 3.78 -1.88
CA VAL A 106 2.80 4.85 -2.46
C VAL A 106 2.84 6.06 -1.53
N LEU A 107 1.69 6.49 -1.00
CA LEU A 107 1.65 7.58 -0.03
C LEU A 107 2.47 7.27 1.23
N ALA A 108 2.36 6.04 1.76
CA ALA A 108 3.16 5.60 2.90
C ALA A 108 4.67 5.64 2.60
N LEU A 109 5.10 5.18 1.42
CA LEU A 109 6.49 5.25 0.98
C LEU A 109 6.97 6.69 0.82
N CYS A 110 6.13 7.60 0.31
CA CYS A 110 6.44 9.02 0.26
C CYS A 110 6.60 9.63 1.66
N HIS A 111 5.74 9.27 2.62
CA HIS A 111 5.86 9.69 4.02
C HIS A 111 7.18 9.22 4.63
N ILE A 112 7.55 7.96 4.39
CA ILE A 112 8.85 7.42 4.79
C ILE A 112 9.96 8.24 4.13
N ALA A 113 9.93 8.45 2.82
CA ALA A 113 10.96 9.18 2.07
C ALA A 113 11.18 10.62 2.57
N VAL A 114 10.12 11.29 3.04
CA VAL A 114 10.17 12.64 3.62
C VAL A 114 10.58 12.63 5.11
N GLY A 115 10.57 11.45 5.76
CA GLY A 115 10.88 11.28 7.18
C GLY A 115 9.75 11.80 8.07
N GLN A 116 8.51 11.50 7.70
CA GLN A 116 7.32 11.84 8.49
C GLN A 116 6.72 10.61 9.16
N GLN A 117 6.04 10.83 10.29
CA GLN A 117 5.35 9.76 11.02
C GLN A 117 4.20 9.18 10.17
N MET A 118 4.15 7.85 10.08
CA MET A 118 3.11 7.11 9.37
C MET A 118 1.81 7.03 10.16
N ASN A 119 1.08 8.14 10.27
CA ASN A 119 -0.23 8.13 10.92
C ASN A 119 -1.34 7.91 9.88
N LEU A 120 -1.69 6.64 9.67
CA LEU A 120 -2.80 6.26 8.81
C LEU A 120 -4.14 6.60 9.49
N TYR A 121 -4.95 7.43 8.85
CA TYR A 121 -6.25 7.85 9.39
C TYR A 121 -7.18 6.65 9.63
N TRP A 122 -8.06 6.75 10.63
CA TRP A 122 -8.91 5.63 11.04
C TRP A 122 -9.83 5.12 9.92
N MET A 123 -10.32 5.98 9.03
CA MET A 123 -11.10 5.55 7.87
C MET A 123 -10.30 4.67 6.92
N HIS A 124 -9.04 5.02 6.62
CA HIS A 124 -8.18 4.18 5.78
C HIS A 124 -7.89 2.83 6.44
N LYS A 125 -7.73 2.78 7.76
CA LYS A 125 -7.59 1.53 8.52
C LYS A 125 -8.84 0.65 8.39
N MET A 126 -10.03 1.23 8.53
CA MET A 126 -11.29 0.51 8.35
C MET A 126 -11.43 -0.04 6.93
N VAL A 127 -11.17 0.78 5.91
CA VAL A 127 -11.22 0.34 4.51
C VAL A 127 -10.19 -0.75 4.22
N LEU A 128 -8.98 -0.63 4.76
CA LEU A 128 -7.92 -1.64 4.62
C LEU A 128 -8.38 -3.00 5.17
N VAL A 129 -8.97 -3.03 6.36
CA VAL A 129 -9.47 -4.28 6.98
C VAL A 129 -10.62 -4.86 6.17
N VAL A 130 -11.54 -4.03 5.66
CA VAL A 130 -12.65 -4.49 4.82
C VAL A 130 -12.14 -5.10 3.51
N ILE A 131 -11.20 -4.43 2.83
CA ILE A 131 -10.60 -4.96 1.60
C ILE A 131 -9.88 -6.28 1.88
N LEU A 132 -9.06 -6.33 2.94
CA LEU A 132 -8.33 -7.55 3.31
C LEU A 132 -9.28 -8.72 3.58
N ALA A 133 -10.31 -8.52 4.40
CA ALA A 133 -11.28 -9.56 4.72
C ALA A 133 -12.04 -10.02 3.47
N PHE A 134 -12.50 -9.07 2.65
CA PHE A 134 -13.21 -9.37 1.40
C PHE A 134 -12.32 -10.17 0.44
N THR A 135 -11.07 -9.76 0.23
CA THR A 135 -10.12 -10.49 -0.64
C THR A 135 -9.88 -11.90 -0.14
N VAL A 136 -9.65 -12.10 1.17
CA VAL A 136 -9.46 -13.45 1.74
C VAL A 136 -10.70 -14.32 1.53
N VAL A 137 -11.89 -13.79 1.80
CA VAL A 137 -13.15 -14.52 1.59
C VAL A 137 -13.34 -14.84 0.10
N ALA A 138 -13.12 -13.88 -0.80
CA ALA A 138 -13.26 -14.08 -2.23
C ALA A 138 -12.28 -15.15 -2.78
N MET A 139 -11.01 -15.08 -2.38
CA MET A 139 -10.01 -16.09 -2.75
C MET A 139 -10.41 -17.46 -2.22
N SER A 140 -10.86 -17.54 -0.96
CA SER A 140 -11.30 -18.82 -0.37
C SER A 140 -12.56 -19.39 -1.02
N ALA A 141 -13.48 -18.53 -1.47
CA ALA A 141 -14.68 -18.93 -2.18
C ALA A 141 -14.31 -19.48 -3.55
N VAL A 142 -13.52 -18.75 -4.35
CA VAL A 142 -13.06 -19.27 -5.64
C VAL A 142 -12.24 -20.54 -5.47
N ALA A 143 -11.44 -20.65 -4.39
CA ALA A 143 -10.72 -21.88 -4.06
C ALA A 143 -11.60 -23.10 -3.83
N GLN A 144 -12.77 -22.94 -3.23
CA GLN A 144 -13.69 -24.06 -2.98
C GLN A 144 -14.66 -24.31 -4.13
N LEU A 145 -15.00 -23.26 -4.89
CA LEU A 145 -16.00 -23.34 -5.95
C LEU A 145 -15.41 -23.76 -7.29
N TRP A 146 -14.14 -23.44 -7.55
CA TRP A 146 -13.47 -23.60 -8.83
C TRP A 146 -12.06 -24.18 -8.61
N GLU A 147 -12.02 -25.42 -8.10
CA GLU A 147 -10.79 -26.09 -7.61
C GLU A 147 -9.75 -26.35 -8.72
N ASP A 148 -10.19 -26.65 -9.95
CA ASP A 148 -9.30 -27.10 -11.05
C ASP A 148 -8.32 -26.01 -11.56
N GLU A 149 -8.57 -24.73 -11.26
CA GLU A 149 -7.82 -23.60 -11.85
C GLU A 149 -6.59 -23.15 -11.04
N TRP A 150 -6.41 -23.63 -9.80
CA TRP A 150 -5.22 -23.23 -9.00
C TRP A 150 -3.92 -23.78 -9.55
N GLU A 151 -3.96 -24.94 -10.20
CA GLU A 151 -2.79 -25.50 -10.87
C GLU A 151 -2.41 -24.66 -12.09
N VAL A 152 -3.40 -24.16 -12.85
CA VAL A 152 -3.20 -23.27 -14.00
C VAL A 152 -2.54 -21.96 -13.56
N LEU A 153 -2.94 -21.41 -12.41
CA LEU A 153 -2.26 -20.24 -11.85
C LEU A 153 -0.81 -20.50 -11.48
N LEU A 154 -0.51 -21.62 -10.84
CA LEU A 154 0.87 -21.95 -10.45
C LEU A 154 1.76 -22.08 -11.69
N ILE A 155 1.24 -22.71 -12.74
CA ILE A 155 1.93 -22.85 -14.03
C ILE A 155 2.12 -21.48 -14.69
N SER A 156 1.09 -20.64 -14.72
CA SER A 156 1.19 -19.28 -15.24
C SER A 156 2.20 -18.45 -14.45
N LEU A 157 2.20 -18.53 -13.13
CA LEU A 157 3.11 -17.81 -12.25
C LEU A 157 4.56 -18.29 -12.43
N GLN A 158 4.76 -19.57 -12.75
CA GLN A 158 6.08 -20.09 -13.15
C GLN A 158 6.52 -19.53 -14.51
N GLY A 159 5.60 -19.39 -15.47
CA GLY A 159 5.85 -18.77 -16.77
C GLY A 159 6.18 -17.28 -16.66
N THR A 160 5.50 -16.54 -15.78
CA THR A 160 5.72 -15.11 -15.55
C THR A 160 6.78 -14.81 -14.48
N ALA A 161 7.27 -15.84 -13.77
CA ALA A 161 8.26 -15.71 -12.69
C ALA A 161 9.47 -14.84 -13.09
N PRO A 162 10.11 -15.00 -14.26
CA PRO A 162 11.26 -14.17 -14.63
C PRO A 162 10.94 -12.67 -14.64
N PHE A 163 9.76 -12.29 -15.11
CA PHE A 163 9.31 -10.90 -15.17
C PHE A 163 8.98 -10.37 -13.76
N LEU A 164 8.30 -11.18 -12.95
CA LEU A 164 8.02 -10.86 -11.54
C LEU A 164 9.30 -10.68 -10.73
N HIS A 165 10.32 -11.51 -10.98
CA HIS A 165 11.65 -11.39 -10.37
C HIS A 165 12.32 -10.07 -10.72
N ILE A 166 12.28 -9.64 -11.99
CA ILE A 166 12.83 -8.34 -12.41
C ILE A 166 12.07 -7.20 -11.70
N GLY A 167 10.73 -7.28 -11.66
CA GLY A 167 9.89 -6.30 -10.96
C GLY A 167 10.23 -6.21 -9.47
N ALA A 168 10.40 -7.36 -8.80
CA ALA A 168 10.82 -7.43 -7.40
C ALA A 168 12.21 -6.81 -7.19
N LEU A 169 13.16 -7.07 -8.09
CA LEU A 169 14.51 -6.51 -8.02
C LEU A 169 14.50 -4.99 -8.15
N VAL A 170 13.70 -4.44 -9.07
CA VAL A 170 13.48 -3.00 -9.21
C VAL A 170 12.86 -2.41 -7.94
N ALA A 171 11.83 -3.05 -7.37
CA ALA A 171 11.19 -2.59 -6.15
C ALA A 171 12.14 -2.57 -4.95
N ILE A 172 12.90 -3.66 -4.73
CA ILE A 172 13.90 -3.76 -3.66
C ILE A 172 14.98 -2.68 -3.84
N THR A 173 15.45 -2.47 -5.06
CA THR A 173 16.46 -1.44 -5.36
C THR A 173 15.93 -0.05 -5.01
N ALA A 174 14.70 0.29 -5.42
CA ALA A 174 14.09 1.57 -5.08
C ALA A 174 13.92 1.75 -3.55
N LEU A 175 13.47 0.71 -2.84
CA LEU A 175 13.33 0.74 -1.39
C LEU A 175 14.67 0.91 -0.69
N SER A 176 15.73 0.25 -1.17
CA SER A 176 17.08 0.38 -0.60
C SER A 176 17.59 1.81 -0.67
N TRP A 177 17.30 2.53 -1.76
CA TRP A 177 17.67 3.93 -1.92
C TRP A 177 16.96 4.84 -0.90
N ILE A 178 15.67 4.58 -0.66
CA ILE A 178 14.90 5.31 0.36
C ILE A 178 15.52 5.10 1.74
N VAL A 179 15.87 3.86 2.08
CA VAL A 179 16.49 3.51 3.37
C VAL A 179 17.86 4.18 3.52
N ALA A 180 18.72 4.11 2.51
CA ALA A 180 20.03 4.78 2.52
C ALA A 180 19.89 6.30 2.71
N GLY A 181 18.89 6.91 2.07
CA GLY A 181 18.56 8.32 2.26
C GLY A 181 18.14 8.68 3.69
N GLN A 182 17.46 7.78 4.42
CA GLN A 182 17.16 7.99 5.84
C GLN A 182 18.43 7.95 6.69
N PHE A 183 19.27 6.94 6.51
CA PHE A 183 20.52 6.79 7.26
C PHE A 183 21.42 8.02 7.09
N ALA A 184 21.61 8.48 5.86
CA ALA A 184 22.41 9.67 5.58
C ALA A 184 21.84 10.98 6.18
N ARG A 185 20.53 11.04 6.48
CA ARG A 185 19.92 12.18 7.20
C ARG A 185 20.06 12.06 8.71
N ALA A 186 19.95 10.84 9.25
CA ALA A 186 20.15 10.55 10.66
C ALA A 186 21.59 10.88 11.09
N GLU A 187 22.58 10.45 10.29
CA GLU A 187 24.00 10.73 10.56
C GLU A 187 24.30 12.23 10.59
N ARG A 188 23.81 12.99 9.61
CA ARG A 188 23.99 14.46 9.57
C ARG A 188 23.38 15.13 10.79
N SER A 189 22.19 14.71 11.23
CA SER A 189 21.51 15.28 12.41
C SER A 189 22.29 15.01 13.69
N CYS A 190 22.93 13.84 13.80
CA CYS A 190 23.80 13.48 14.90
C CYS A 190 25.07 14.35 14.92
N GLU A 191 25.73 14.51 13.76
CA GLU A 191 26.93 15.33 13.62
C GLU A 191 26.68 16.81 13.99
N TYR A 192 25.57 17.39 13.53
CA TYR A 192 25.18 18.76 13.90
C TYR A 192 24.90 18.91 15.40
N SER A 193 24.35 17.88 16.05
CA SER A 193 24.07 17.91 17.49
C SER A 193 25.36 17.84 18.30
N LEU A 194 26.32 17.01 17.88
CA LEU A 194 27.67 16.93 18.46
C LEU A 194 28.44 18.25 18.33
N LYS A 195 28.45 18.87 17.14
CA LYS A 195 29.08 20.18 16.91
C LYS A 195 28.46 21.30 17.77
N ARG A 196 27.17 21.20 18.10
CA ARG A 196 26.49 22.17 18.97
C ARG A 196 26.79 21.96 20.46
N ALA A 197 27.05 20.73 20.88
CA ALA A 197 27.38 20.39 22.26
C ALA A 197 28.82 20.76 22.64
N HIS A 198 29.73 20.81 21.67
CA HIS A 198 31.11 21.28 21.83
C HIS A 198 31.43 22.41 20.84
N PRO A 199 31.02 23.66 21.12
CA PRO A 199 31.52 24.81 20.39
C PRO A 199 33.00 25.02 20.77
N SER A 200 33.88 24.91 19.77
CA SER A 200 35.30 25.28 19.88
C SER A 200 35.46 26.79 20.01
#